data_AF-A0A1A5J9C1-F1
#
_entry.id   AF-A0A1A5J9C1-F1
#
_cell.length_a   1.000
_cell.length_b   1.000
_cell.length_c   1.000
_cell.angle_alpha   90.00
_cell.angle_beta   90.00
_cell.angle_gamma   90.00
#
_symmetry.space_group_name_H-M   'P 1'
#
loop_
_entity.id
_entity.type
_entity.pdbx_description
1 polymer ?
#
loop_
_entity_poly.entity_id
_entity_poly.type
_entity_poly.pdbx_seq_one_letter_code
_entity_poly.pdbx_strand_id
1 'polypeptide(L)'
;MSEATLWDLINAGQDRMSFAQRRLWDMISIDPEQWIHRTPAGEDHRIWVVALIGRTLISYNDFEHGFDRSNFVQYGEIAQIGGGQSDLEIAVQDALNELEFGRRTAPVVSAPKPGTYPGQGSR
;
A
#
# COMPACT_ATOMS: atom_id res chain seq x y z
N MET A 1 -2.70 15.22 5.60
CA MET A 1 -2.87 15.71 4.21
C MET A 1 -4.34 16.06 3.95
N SER A 2 -4.62 16.96 3.00
CA SER A 2 -5.99 17.24 2.56
C SER A 2 -6.38 16.38 1.35
N GLU A 3 -7.67 16.10 1.19
CA GLU A 3 -8.18 15.34 0.03
C GLU A 3 -7.79 16.00 -1.31
N ALA A 4 -7.83 17.33 -1.39
CA ALA A 4 -7.44 18.06 -2.59
C ALA A 4 -5.97 17.80 -2.98
N THR A 5 -5.07 17.79 -1.99
CA THR A 5 -3.65 17.50 -2.24
C THR A 5 -3.45 16.04 -2.68
N LEU A 6 -4.24 15.12 -2.17
CA LEU A 6 -4.21 13.73 -2.61
C LEU A 6 -4.68 13.59 -4.06
N TRP A 7 -5.74 14.31 -4.44
CA TRP A 7 -6.18 14.36 -5.82
C TRP A 7 -5.10 14.88 -6.78
N ASP A 8 -4.35 15.91 -6.39
CA ASP A 8 -3.21 16.39 -7.20
C ASP A 8 -2.15 15.31 -7.41
N LEU A 9 -1.84 14.52 -6.37
CA LEU A 9 -0.90 13.39 -6.48
C LEU A 9 -1.45 12.26 -7.37
N ILE A 10 -2.73 11.95 -7.22
CA ILE A 10 -3.41 10.95 -8.06
C ILE A 10 -3.35 11.37 -9.53
N ASN A 11 -3.68 12.63 -9.83
CA ASN A 11 -3.66 13.17 -11.19
C ASN A 11 -2.24 13.12 -11.78
N ALA A 12 -1.24 13.54 -11.00
CA ALA A 12 0.16 13.49 -11.43
C ALA A 12 0.63 12.06 -11.72
N GLY A 13 0.19 11.08 -10.93
CA GLY A 13 0.45 9.66 -11.17
C GLY A 13 -0.23 9.15 -12.45
N GLN A 14 -1.51 9.47 -12.65
CA GLN A 14 -2.26 9.10 -13.85
C GLN A 14 -1.65 9.66 -15.14
N ASP A 15 -1.04 10.84 -15.09
CA ASP A 15 -0.32 11.44 -16.23
C ASP A 15 0.94 10.64 -16.61
N ARG A 16 1.57 9.98 -15.65
CA ARG A 16 2.77 9.15 -15.86
C ARG A 16 2.47 7.69 -16.20
N MET A 17 1.22 7.24 -16.01
CA MET A 17 0.82 5.88 -16.33
C MET A 17 0.89 5.56 -17.82
N SER A 18 1.40 4.38 -18.14
CA SER A 18 1.22 3.73 -19.44
C SER A 18 -0.25 3.37 -19.68
N PHE A 19 -0.57 3.02 -20.93
CA PHE A 19 -1.92 2.63 -21.31
C PHE A 19 -2.43 1.37 -20.59
N ALA A 20 -1.55 0.41 -20.32
CA ALA A 20 -1.92 -0.79 -19.56
C ALA A 20 -2.22 -0.45 -18.09
N GLN A 21 -1.38 0.40 -17.47
CA GLN A 21 -1.62 0.89 -16.11
C GLN A 21 -2.92 1.69 -16.01
N ARG A 22 -3.22 2.58 -16.97
CA ARG A 22 -4.49 3.33 -16.99
C ARG A 22 -5.71 2.42 -17.07
N ARG A 23 -5.70 1.42 -17.96
CA ARG A 23 -6.81 0.46 -18.05
C ARG A 23 -7.06 -0.28 -16.75
N LEU A 24 -5.99 -0.66 -16.04
CA LEU A 24 -6.12 -1.27 -14.73
C LEU A 24 -6.68 -0.26 -13.72
N TRP A 25 -6.10 0.94 -13.66
CA TRP A 25 -6.51 2.02 -12.77
C TRP A 25 -8.00 2.36 -12.92
N ASP A 26 -8.51 2.50 -14.14
CA ASP A 26 -9.91 2.79 -14.42
C ASP A 26 -10.86 1.70 -13.87
N MET A 27 -10.36 0.47 -13.70
CA MET A 27 -11.15 -0.65 -13.18
C MET A 27 -11.10 -0.75 -11.65
N ILE A 28 -10.00 -0.36 -11.02
CA ILE A 28 -9.75 -0.60 -9.58
C ILE A 28 -9.84 0.64 -8.72
N SER A 29 -9.77 1.82 -9.31
CA SER A 29 -9.84 3.10 -8.59
C SER A 29 -11.19 3.29 -7.94
N ILE A 30 -11.15 3.93 -6.78
CA ILE A 30 -12.32 4.37 -6.03
C ILE A 30 -12.12 5.85 -5.68
N ASP A 31 -13.21 6.51 -5.26
CA ASP A 31 -13.06 7.81 -4.62
C ASP A 31 -12.18 7.65 -3.37
N PRO A 32 -11.24 8.58 -3.09
CA PRO A 32 -10.37 8.46 -1.95
C PRO A 32 -11.15 8.36 -0.63
N GLU A 33 -10.89 7.31 0.12
CA GLU A 33 -11.53 7.06 1.41
C GLU A 33 -10.49 6.97 2.52
N GLN A 34 -10.82 7.48 3.71
CA GLN A 34 -9.97 7.28 4.89
C GLN A 34 -10.33 6.00 5.61
N TRP A 35 -9.39 5.06 5.66
CA TRP A 35 -9.51 3.81 6.40
C TRP A 35 -8.63 3.82 7.65
N ILE A 36 -8.95 2.95 8.61
CA ILE A 36 -8.19 2.82 9.86
C ILE A 36 -7.16 1.70 9.72
N HIS A 37 -5.93 2.00 10.09
CA HIS A 37 -4.88 1.02 10.34
C HIS A 37 -4.56 1.00 11.83
N ARG A 38 -4.67 -0.15 12.47
CA ARG A 38 -4.27 -0.33 13.88
C ARG A 38 -2.86 -0.89 13.94
N THR A 39 -1.96 -0.17 14.60
CA THR A 39 -0.61 -0.68 14.84
C THR A 39 -0.63 -1.78 15.91
N PRO A 40 0.39 -2.66 15.94
CA PRO A 40 0.57 -3.62 17.04
C PRO A 40 0.67 -2.96 18.42
N ALA A 41 1.04 -1.67 18.49
CA ALA A 41 1.10 -0.89 19.72
C ALA A 41 -0.28 -0.37 20.18
N GLY A 42 -1.34 -0.60 19.40
CA GLY A 42 -2.70 -0.17 19.70
C GLY A 42 -3.03 1.26 19.25
N GLU A 43 -2.21 1.83 18.36
CA GLU A 43 -2.46 3.17 17.80
C GLU A 43 -3.26 3.08 16.51
N ASP A 44 -4.28 3.93 16.37
CA ASP A 44 -5.11 4.01 15.17
C ASP A 44 -4.59 5.14 14.26
N HIS A 45 -4.21 4.79 13.03
CA HIS A 45 -3.84 5.74 11.98
C HIS A 45 -4.89 5.78 10.87
N ARG A 46 -5.16 6.98 10.38
CA ARG A 46 -6.00 7.18 9.19
C ARG A 46 -5.13 7.19 7.95
N ILE A 47 -5.46 6.33 7.00
CA ILE A 47 -4.72 6.17 5.75
C ILE A 47 -5.70 6.33 4.61
N TRP A 48 -5.29 7.03 3.56
CA TRP A 48 -6.10 7.20 2.37
C TRP A 48 -6.03 5.92 1.52
N VAL A 49 -7.17 5.42 1.08
CA VAL A 49 -7.31 4.31 0.16
C VAL A 49 -7.89 4.84 -1.13
N VAL A 50 -7.26 4.51 -2.26
CA VAL A 50 -7.57 5.09 -3.58
C VAL A 50 -7.90 4.03 -4.63
N ALA A 51 -7.63 2.75 -4.34
CA ALA A 51 -7.97 1.65 -5.24
C ALA A 51 -8.11 0.33 -4.48
N LEU A 52 -8.96 -0.56 -4.99
CA LEU A 52 -9.23 -1.89 -4.45
C LEU A 52 -9.14 -2.95 -5.54
N ILE A 53 -8.42 -4.04 -5.27
CA ILE A 53 -8.37 -5.20 -6.17
C ILE A 53 -8.29 -6.50 -5.38
N GLY A 54 -9.37 -7.30 -5.47
CA GLY A 54 -9.50 -8.54 -4.72
C GLY A 54 -9.46 -8.29 -3.20
N ARG A 55 -8.39 -8.77 -2.55
CA ARG A 55 -8.13 -8.59 -1.09
C ARG A 55 -6.97 -7.62 -0.81
N THR A 56 -6.57 -6.88 -1.84
CA THR A 56 -5.48 -5.91 -1.80
C THR A 56 -6.01 -4.53 -2.13
N LEU A 57 -5.31 -3.50 -1.69
CA LEU A 57 -5.65 -2.11 -1.92
C LEU A 57 -4.40 -1.29 -2.26
N ILE A 58 -4.61 -0.13 -2.89
CA ILE A 58 -3.59 0.91 -3.03
C ILE A 58 -3.96 2.02 -2.05
N SER A 59 -3.01 2.37 -1.19
CA SER A 59 -3.16 3.40 -0.17
C SER A 59 -2.10 4.47 -0.28
N TYR A 60 -2.39 5.68 0.21
CA TYR A 60 -1.42 6.74 0.41
C TYR A 60 -1.19 6.99 1.91
N ASN A 61 0.06 6.92 2.34
CA ASN A 61 0.46 7.14 3.73
C ASN A 61 1.09 8.53 3.91
N ASP A 62 0.46 9.36 4.74
CA ASP A 62 0.93 10.71 5.06
C ASP A 62 2.29 10.71 5.79
N PHE A 63 2.62 9.66 6.54
CA PHE A 63 3.88 9.58 7.30
C PHE A 63 5.07 9.21 6.40
N GLU A 64 4.83 8.40 5.37
CA GLU A 64 5.88 7.93 4.45
C GLU A 64 5.90 8.74 3.14
N HIS A 65 4.90 9.60 2.92
CA HIS A 65 4.74 10.43 1.72
C HIS A 65 4.74 9.63 0.42
N GLY A 66 4.01 8.52 0.38
CA GLY A 66 4.00 7.64 -0.78
C GLY A 66 2.77 6.75 -0.87
N PHE A 67 2.61 6.19 -2.07
CA PHE A 67 1.65 5.13 -2.34
C PHE A 67 2.26 3.77 -2.02
N ASP A 68 1.41 2.89 -1.53
CA ASP A 68 1.76 1.51 -1.22
C ASP A 68 0.63 0.56 -1.60
N ARG A 69 0.99 -0.73 -1.77
CA ARG A 69 0.00 -1.81 -1.82
C ARG A 69 -0.06 -2.59 -0.52
N SER A 70 -1.26 -2.65 0.02
CA SER A 70 -1.55 -3.23 1.31
C SER A 70 -2.67 -4.26 1.23
N ASN A 71 -2.75 -5.11 2.24
CA ASN A 71 -3.85 -6.07 2.38
C ASN A 71 -4.86 -5.55 3.41
N PHE A 72 -6.14 -5.82 3.18
CA PHE A 72 -7.20 -5.53 4.14
C PHE A 72 -7.90 -6.83 4.55
N VAL A 73 -8.37 -6.87 5.80
CA VAL A 73 -9.18 -8.01 6.30
C VAL A 73 -10.66 -7.71 6.09
N GLN A 74 -11.07 -6.46 6.31
CA GLN A 74 -12.44 -6.00 6.14
C GLN A 74 -12.45 -4.58 5.58
N TYR A 75 -13.55 -4.22 4.93
CA TYR A 75 -13.72 -2.87 4.38
C TYR A 75 -13.58 -1.83 5.48
N GLY A 76 -12.78 -0.79 5.23
CA GLY A 76 -12.49 0.26 6.22
C GLY A 76 -11.34 -0.04 7.18
N GLU A 77 -10.75 -1.25 7.16
CA GLU A 77 -9.63 -1.62 8.04
C GLU A 77 -8.44 -2.23 7.27
N ILE A 78 -7.29 -1.57 7.37
CA ILE A 78 -6.04 -2.00 6.74
C ILE A 78 -5.29 -2.94 7.70
N ALA A 79 -5.06 -4.17 7.25
CA ALA A 79 -4.47 -5.23 8.07
C ALA A 79 -2.96 -5.05 8.24
N GLN A 80 -2.29 -4.70 7.13
CA GLN A 80 -0.84 -4.53 7.07
C GLN A 80 -0.55 -3.43 6.05
N ILE A 81 0.17 -2.42 6.50
CA ILE A 81 0.77 -1.41 5.65
C ILE A 81 2.12 -1.92 5.14
N GLY A 82 2.40 -1.78 3.85
CA GLY A 82 3.76 -1.87 3.31
C GLY A 82 4.50 -0.55 3.51
N GLY A 83 5.82 -0.57 3.31
CA GLY A 83 6.70 0.61 3.48
C GLY A 83 6.77 1.49 2.24
N GLY A 84 5.63 1.81 1.64
CA GLY A 84 5.57 2.38 0.30
C GLY A 84 5.90 3.87 0.26
N GLN A 85 7.12 4.17 -0.20
CA GLN A 85 7.57 5.49 -0.67
C GLN A 85 7.48 5.58 -2.21
N SER A 86 6.51 4.91 -2.82
CA SER A 86 6.41 4.84 -4.29
C SER A 86 5.40 5.83 -4.86
N ASP A 87 5.62 6.26 -6.09
CA ASP A 87 4.63 7.02 -6.84
C ASP A 87 3.46 6.10 -7.27
N LEU A 88 2.28 6.69 -7.53
CA LEU A 88 1.06 5.93 -7.82
C LEU A 88 1.21 4.97 -9.01
N GLU A 89 1.85 5.41 -10.10
CA GLU A 89 2.05 4.57 -11.28
C GLU A 89 2.91 3.33 -10.99
N ILE A 90 3.84 3.43 -10.04
CA ILE A 90 4.66 2.30 -9.60
C ILE A 90 3.80 1.31 -8.82
N ALA A 91 2.98 1.78 -7.89
CA ALA A 91 2.03 0.93 -7.16
C ALA A 91 1.02 0.23 -8.11
N VAL A 92 0.56 0.92 -9.15
CA VAL A 92 -0.30 0.32 -10.19
C VAL A 92 0.47 -0.67 -11.06
N GLN A 93 1.74 -0.40 -11.39
CA GLN A 93 2.58 -1.35 -12.12
C GLN A 93 2.76 -2.64 -11.33
N ASP A 94 2.99 -2.54 -10.02
CA ASP A 94 3.10 -3.71 -9.15
C ASP A 94 1.80 -4.50 -9.11
N ALA A 95 0.64 -3.83 -9.02
CA ALA A 95 -0.65 -4.51 -9.13
C ALA A 95 -0.80 -5.25 -10.47
N LEU A 96 -0.37 -4.64 -11.58
CA LEU A 96 -0.41 -5.26 -12.91
C LEU A 96 0.50 -6.50 -12.99
N ASN A 97 1.74 -6.38 -12.50
CA ASN A 97 2.69 -7.48 -12.45
C ASN A 97 2.14 -8.66 -11.64
N GLU A 98 1.45 -8.39 -10.53
CA GLU A 98 0.88 -9.44 -9.69
C GLU A 98 -0.29 -10.17 -10.34
N LEU A 99 -1.12 -9.45 -11.09
CA LEU A 99 -2.16 -10.08 -11.90
C LEU A 99 -1.58 -10.96 -13.00
N GLU A 100 -0.45 -10.56 -13.58
CA GLU A 100 0.23 -11.32 -14.63
C GLU A 100 0.92 -12.58 -14.08
N PHE A 101 1.64 -12.46 -12.96
CA PHE A 101 2.45 -13.55 -12.42
C PHE A 101 1.73 -14.41 -11.37
N GLY A 102 0.56 -13.98 -10.89
CA GLY A 102 -0.19 -14.66 -9.83
C GLY A 102 0.52 -14.68 -8.47
N ARG A 103 1.54 -13.83 -8.27
CA ARG A 103 2.31 -13.71 -7.02
C ARG A 103 2.80 -12.29 -6.81
N ARG A 104 2.93 -11.90 -5.54
CA ARG A 104 3.47 -10.60 -5.13
C ARG A 104 4.94 -10.43 -5.54
N THR A 105 5.23 -9.37 -6.31
CA THR A 105 6.58 -9.03 -6.78
C THR A 105 7.24 -7.95 -5.93
N ALA A 106 6.45 -7.06 -5.32
CA ALA A 106 6.95 -6.01 -4.45
C ALA A 106 7.33 -6.56 -3.05
N PRO A 107 8.43 -6.08 -2.44
CA PRO A 107 8.83 -6.51 -1.10
C PRO A 107 7.76 -6.15 -0.06
N VAL A 108 7.50 -7.09 0.86
CA VAL A 108 6.67 -6.84 2.05
C VAL A 108 7.60 -6.47 3.19
N VAL A 109 7.44 -5.28 3.76
CA VAL A 109 8.09 -4.93 5.02
C VAL A 109 7.33 -5.64 6.14
N SER A 110 7.84 -6.77 6.60
CA SER A 110 7.36 -7.42 7.82
C SER A 110 8.10 -6.89 9.04
N ALA A 111 7.46 -6.90 10.20
CA ALA A 111 8.13 -6.63 11.47
C ALA A 111 9.42 -7.46 11.62
N PRO A 112 10.46 -6.94 12.32
CA PRO A 112 11.68 -7.69 12.56
C PRO A 112 11.35 -9.06 13.14
N LYS A 113 11.82 -10.14 12.50
CA LYS A 113 11.78 -11.46 13.12
C LYS A 113 12.79 -11.45 14.27
N PRO A 114 12.40 -11.74 15.53
CA PRO A 114 13.36 -11.88 16.60
C PRO A 114 14.37 -12.96 16.21
N GLY A 115 15.63 -12.57 16.02
CA GLY A 115 16.71 -13.53 15.86
C GLY A 115 16.90 -14.27 17.19
N THR A 116 16.95 -15.60 17.16
CA THR A 116 17.47 -16.36 18.29
C THR A 116 18.94 -16.04 18.44
N TYR A 117 19.28 -15.18 19.41
CA TYR A 117 20.66 -15.00 19.82
C TYR A 117 21.12 -16.33 20.45
N PRO A 118 22.11 -17.05 19.89
CA PRO A 118 22.68 -18.19 20.59
C PRO A 118 23.43 -17.62 21.80
N GLY A 119 22.85 -17.81 22.99
CA GLY A 119 23.50 -17.46 24.24
C GLY A 119 24.90 -18.06 24.26
N GLN A 120 25.90 -17.22 24.48
CA GLN A 120 27.26 -17.69 24.72
C GLN A 120 27.21 -18.66 25.89
N GLY A 121 27.62 -19.91 25.64
CA GLY A 121 27.79 -20.91 26.67
C GLY A 121 28.75 -20.38 27.73
N SER A 122 28.27 -20.35 28.96
CA SER A 122 29.12 -20.16 30.14
C SER A 122 30.17 -21.26 30.19
N ARG A 123 31.44 -20.86 30.26
CA ARG A 123 32.54 -21.67 30.77
C ARG A 123 33.19 -20.90 31.91
#